data_AF-A0A4Q4CLH6-F1
#
_entry.id   AF-A0A4Q4CLH6-F1
#
_cell.length_a   1.000
_cell.length_b   1.000
_cell.length_c   1.000
_cell.angle_alpha   90.00
_cell.angle_beta   90.00
_cell.angle_gamma   90.00
#
_symmetry.space_group_name_H-M   'P 1'
#
loop_
_entity.id
_entity.type
_entity.pdbx_description
1 polymer ?
#
loop_
_entity_poly.entity_id
_entity_poly.type
_entity_poly.pdbx_seq_one_letter_code
_entity_poly.pdbx_strand_id
1 'polypeptide(L)'
;PFEVEGGENPYTIQQDLQQSMNDLVGIIRTGEELSRSLEAIEAFKVRAKTMVVEGHRQYNPGWHLSIDLRNMLIVSEAIAKAALAREESRGGHTRDDYPKTDHEVWGKKNLVVSLDASGTGVDLSEKPLPVMPDELTKYFEEK
;
A
#
# COMPACT_ATOMS: atom_id res chain seq x y z
N PRO A 1 8.53 -7.83 21.11
CA PRO A 1 8.88 -6.42 21.40
C PRO A 1 9.20 -6.10 22.87
N PHE A 2 9.00 -7.01 23.84
CA PHE A 2 9.38 -6.76 25.25
C PHE A 2 10.72 -7.39 25.65
N GLU A 3 11.28 -8.26 24.82
CA GLU A 3 12.46 -9.09 25.14
C GLU A 3 13.71 -8.67 24.35
N VAL A 4 13.60 -7.65 23.49
CA VAL A 4 14.71 -7.17 22.66
C VAL A 4 15.35 -5.98 23.37
N GLU A 5 16.67 -6.01 23.58
CA GLU A 5 17.43 -4.87 24.12
C GLU A 5 17.95 -3.98 22.99
N GLY A 6 17.91 -2.65 23.18
CA GLY A 6 18.44 -1.68 22.21
C GLY A 6 17.68 -1.60 20.88
N GLY A 7 16.48 -2.16 20.81
CA GLY A 7 15.63 -2.11 19.63
C GLY A 7 14.94 -0.76 19.44
N GLU A 8 14.27 -0.62 18.30
CA GLU A 8 13.72 0.67 17.87
C GLU A 8 12.30 0.91 18.40
N ASN A 9 11.98 2.15 18.78
CA ASN A 9 10.64 2.52 19.22
C ASN A 9 9.63 2.45 18.04
N PRO A 10 8.50 1.73 18.15
CA PRO A 10 7.53 1.57 17.05
C PRO A 10 6.90 2.87 16.57
N TYR A 11 6.79 3.90 17.43
CA TYR A 11 6.30 5.22 17.04
C TYR A 11 7.22 5.91 16.03
N THR A 12 8.53 5.67 16.12
CA THR A 12 9.51 6.24 15.18
C THR A 12 9.34 5.61 13.79
N ILE A 13 9.25 4.27 13.74
CA ILE A 13 9.04 3.55 12.48
C ILE A 13 7.68 3.93 11.87
N GLN A 14 6.64 4.08 12.68
CA GLN A 14 5.32 4.53 12.21
C GLN A 14 5.41 5.91 11.54
N GLN A 15 6.07 6.87 12.20
CA GLN A 15 6.22 8.22 11.67
C GLN A 15 7.00 8.22 10.34
N ASP A 16 8.10 7.46 10.27
CA ASP A 16 8.90 7.34 9.05
C ASP A 16 8.10 6.70 7.90
N LEU A 17 7.32 5.65 8.20
CA LEU A 17 6.44 5.02 7.21
C LEU A 17 5.39 6.02 6.70
N GLN A 18 4.74 6.77 7.60
CA GLN A 18 3.75 7.78 7.23
C GLN A 18 4.35 8.87 6.36
N GLN A 19 5.54 9.37 6.72
CA GLN A 19 6.25 10.38 5.93
C GLN A 19 6.62 9.83 4.56
N SER A 20 7.22 8.64 4.49
CA SER A 20 7.59 8.00 3.22
C SER A 20 6.39 7.77 2.31
N MET A 21 5.24 7.35 2.85
CA MET A 21 4.02 7.16 2.06
C MET A 21 3.42 8.49 1.60
N ASN A 22 3.52 9.55 2.41
CA ASN A 22 3.09 10.89 2.03
C ASN A 22 3.92 11.43 0.85
N ASP A 23 5.23 11.29 0.94
CA ASP A 23 6.18 11.83 -0.03
C ASP A 23 6.18 11.04 -1.34
N LEU A 24 6.12 9.70 -1.28
CA LEU A 24 6.36 8.84 -2.44
C LEU A 24 5.09 8.21 -3.04
N VAL A 25 3.98 8.19 -2.28
CA VAL A 25 2.71 7.54 -2.69
C VAL A 25 1.53 8.51 -2.53
N GLY A 26 1.83 9.81 -2.62
CA GLY A 26 0.88 10.92 -2.47
C GLY A 26 -0.18 11.02 -3.57
N ILE A 27 -0.70 12.23 -3.78
CA ILE A 27 -1.78 12.49 -4.75
C ILE A 27 -1.28 12.31 -6.20
N ILE A 28 -0.12 12.90 -6.50
CA ILE A 28 0.58 12.79 -7.78
C ILE A 28 1.75 11.83 -7.57
N ARG A 29 1.95 10.92 -8.52
CA ARG A 29 2.91 9.83 -8.40
C ARG A 29 3.72 9.68 -9.69
N THR A 30 4.93 9.18 -9.57
CA THR A 30 5.74 8.69 -10.70
C THR A 30 6.16 7.25 -10.46
N GLY A 31 6.49 6.51 -11.53
CA GLY A 31 7.01 5.14 -11.40
C GLY A 31 8.30 5.05 -10.58
N GLU A 32 9.16 6.06 -10.66
CA GLU A 32 10.40 6.14 -9.88
C GLU A 32 10.12 6.25 -8.38
N GLU A 33 9.28 7.21 -7.97
CA GLU A 33 8.92 7.41 -6.56
C GLU A 33 8.22 6.19 -5.98
N LEU A 34 7.32 5.58 -6.75
CA LEU A 34 6.61 4.37 -6.36
C LEU A 34 7.57 3.19 -6.16
N SER A 35 8.57 3.03 -7.04
CA SER A 35 9.60 2.01 -6.89
C SER A 35 10.44 2.23 -5.63
N ARG A 36 10.86 3.49 -5.38
CA ARG A 36 11.59 3.88 -4.15
C ARG A 36 10.75 3.65 -2.89
N SER A 37 9.43 3.84 -2.97
CA SER A 37 8.54 3.58 -1.83
C SER A 37 8.54 2.10 -1.43
N LEU A 38 8.61 1.18 -2.40
CA LEU A 38 8.67 -0.25 -2.13
C LEU A 38 9.98 -0.64 -1.45
N GLU A 39 11.11 -0.06 -1.90
CA GLU A 39 12.41 -0.25 -1.24
C GLU A 39 12.39 0.26 0.21
N ALA A 40 11.80 1.43 0.44
CA ALA A 40 11.66 2.00 1.79
C ALA A 40 10.77 1.12 2.68
N ILE A 41 9.64 0.63 2.16
CA ILE A 41 8.75 -0.28 2.89
C ILE A 41 9.47 -1.58 3.29
N GLU A 42 10.27 -2.16 2.41
CA GLU A 42 11.09 -3.34 2.76
C GLU A 42 12.11 -3.03 3.87
N ALA A 43 12.76 -1.86 3.82
CA ALA A 43 13.64 -1.42 4.90
C ALA A 43 12.89 -1.25 6.23
N PHE A 44 11.68 -0.69 6.21
CA PHE A 44 10.84 -0.56 7.41
C PHE A 44 10.39 -1.91 7.95
N LYS A 45 10.09 -2.90 7.09
CA LYS A 45 9.81 -4.27 7.53
C LYS A 45 10.99 -4.90 8.26
N VAL A 46 12.23 -4.63 7.84
CA VAL A 46 13.42 -5.08 8.55
C VAL A 46 13.53 -4.39 9.91
N ARG A 47 13.42 -3.06 9.97
CA ARG A 47 13.43 -2.28 11.23
C ARG A 47 12.36 -2.73 12.21
N ALA A 48 11.17 -3.03 11.70
CA ALA A 48 10.03 -3.51 12.49
C ALA A 48 10.31 -4.86 13.20
N LYS A 49 11.23 -5.70 12.69
CA LYS A 49 11.58 -6.97 13.37
C LYS A 49 12.28 -6.75 14.70
N THR A 50 12.99 -5.64 14.85
CA THR A 50 13.76 -5.30 16.06
C THR A 50 13.09 -4.22 16.89
N MET A 51 11.78 -3.99 16.73
CA MET A 51 11.08 -2.97 17.51
C MET A 51 10.90 -3.36 18.99
N VAL A 52 11.00 -2.36 19.87
CA VAL A 52 10.92 -2.51 21.33
C VAL A 52 9.89 -1.58 21.93
N VAL A 53 9.20 -2.08 22.95
CA VAL A 53 8.19 -1.34 23.72
C VAL A 53 8.59 -1.35 25.18
N GLU A 54 8.55 -0.18 25.81
CA GLU A 54 8.81 0.00 27.24
C GLU A 54 7.57 -0.33 28.10
N GLY A 55 7.81 -0.66 29.37
CA GLY A 55 6.76 -0.94 30.35
C GLY A 55 6.18 -2.36 30.26
N HIS A 56 5.04 -2.56 30.93
CA HIS A 56 4.34 -3.84 30.98
C HIS A 56 3.28 -3.93 29.87
N ARG A 57 2.73 -5.12 29.62
CA ARG A 57 1.84 -5.37 28.48
C ARG A 57 0.43 -4.79 28.64
N GLN A 58 -0.09 -4.72 29.86
CA GLN A 58 -1.47 -4.30 30.13
C GLN A 58 -1.67 -2.84 29.72
N TYR A 59 -2.68 -2.58 28.90
CA TYR A 59 -3.05 -1.25 28.41
C TYR A 59 -1.88 -0.47 27.79
N ASN A 60 -0.93 -1.16 27.17
CA ASN A 60 0.26 -0.54 26.61
C ASN A 60 0.03 -0.11 25.14
N PRO A 61 -0.05 1.19 24.85
CA PRO A 61 -0.31 1.68 23.50
C PRO A 61 0.84 1.39 22.54
N GLY A 62 2.09 1.35 23.01
CA GLY A 62 3.24 0.98 22.18
C GLY A 62 3.18 -0.48 21.75
N TRP A 63 2.68 -1.36 22.62
CA TRP A 63 2.45 -2.76 22.28
C TRP A 63 1.33 -2.93 21.25
N HIS A 64 0.21 -2.22 21.40
CA HIS A 64 -0.85 -2.23 20.40
C HIS A 64 -0.33 -1.73 19.04
N LEU A 65 0.39 -0.60 19.04
CA LEU A 65 1.00 -0.08 17.83
C LEU A 65 1.98 -1.07 17.18
N SER A 66 2.76 -1.81 17.98
CA SER A 66 3.69 -2.81 17.44
C SER A 66 3.01 -3.90 16.62
N ILE A 67 1.75 -4.23 16.96
CA ILE A 67 0.92 -5.17 16.21
C ILE A 67 0.38 -4.48 14.96
N ASP A 68 -0.19 -3.29 15.12
CA ASP A 68 -0.80 -2.53 14.02
C ASP A 68 0.23 -2.17 12.94
N LEU A 69 1.47 -1.83 13.32
CA LEU A 69 2.53 -1.45 12.40
C LEU A 69 2.84 -2.56 11.37
N ARG A 70 2.70 -3.83 11.75
CA ARG A 70 2.86 -4.96 10.82
C ARG A 70 1.78 -4.92 9.73
N ASN A 71 0.55 -4.64 10.12
CA ASN A 71 -0.57 -4.51 9.19
C ASN A 71 -0.42 -3.25 8.32
N MET A 72 0.03 -2.13 8.91
CA MET A 72 0.28 -0.90 8.16
C MET A 72 1.32 -1.10 7.06
N LEU A 73 2.40 -1.84 7.33
CA LEU A 73 3.44 -2.15 6.33
C LEU A 73 2.89 -2.98 5.16
N ILE A 74 2.09 -4.00 5.44
CA ILE A 74 1.45 -4.84 4.41
C ILE A 74 0.50 -4.01 3.55
N VAL A 75 -0.35 -3.17 4.18
CA VAL A 75 -1.29 -2.31 3.46
C VAL A 75 -0.55 -1.26 2.63
N SER A 76 0.55 -0.70 3.15
CA SER A 76 1.38 0.27 2.44
C SER A 76 2.01 -0.37 1.19
N GLU A 77 2.55 -1.59 1.33
CA GLU A 77 3.09 -2.35 0.20
C GLU A 77 2.01 -2.67 -0.84
N ALA A 78 0.81 -3.07 -0.40
CA ALA A 78 -0.32 -3.34 -1.29
C ALA A 78 -0.68 -2.12 -2.14
N ILE A 79 -0.75 -0.94 -1.51
CA ILE A 79 -1.04 0.32 -2.19
C ILE A 79 0.07 0.66 -3.18
N ALA A 80 1.33 0.63 -2.74
CA ALA A 80 2.48 0.99 -3.57
C ALA A 80 2.65 0.04 -4.77
N LYS A 81 2.55 -1.29 -4.57
CA LYS A 81 2.63 -2.28 -5.67
C LYS A 81 1.52 -2.08 -6.69
N ALA A 82 0.28 -1.91 -6.23
CA ALA A 82 -0.84 -1.68 -7.14
C ALA A 82 -0.70 -0.34 -7.89
N ALA A 83 -0.23 0.71 -7.22
CA ALA A 83 -0.01 2.00 -7.85
C ALA A 83 1.13 1.98 -8.87
N LEU A 84 2.21 1.25 -8.60
CA LEU A 84 3.34 1.09 -9.53
C LEU A 84 2.90 0.35 -10.79
N ALA A 85 2.20 -0.78 -10.62
CA ALA A 85 1.73 -1.60 -11.73
C ALA A 85 0.69 -0.87 -12.60
N ARG A 86 -0.15 -0.01 -12.02
CA ARG A 86 -1.17 0.74 -12.76
C ARG A 86 -0.54 1.95 -13.46
N GLU A 87 -0.38 1.82 -14.77
CA GLU A 87 0.18 2.85 -15.65
C GLU A 87 -0.93 3.66 -16.37
N GLU A 88 -1.78 4.32 -15.60
CA GLU A 88 -2.75 5.32 -16.09
C GLU A 88 -3.07 6.33 -14.98
N SER A 89 -3.89 7.33 -15.28
CA SER A 89 -4.49 8.20 -14.27
C SER A 89 -6.02 8.09 -14.29
N ARG A 90 -6.63 7.78 -13.15
CA ARG A 90 -8.08 7.67 -12.99
C ARG A 90 -8.52 7.88 -11.53
N GLY A 91 -9.46 8.79 -11.30
CA GLY A 91 -10.02 9.05 -9.97
C GLY A 91 -8.93 9.50 -8.98
N GLY A 92 -8.84 8.85 -7.82
CA GLY A 92 -7.82 9.15 -6.79
C GLY A 92 -6.42 8.61 -7.10
N HIS A 93 -6.20 8.03 -8.28
CA HIS A 93 -4.90 7.56 -8.72
C HIS A 93 -4.40 8.41 -9.89
N THR A 94 -3.37 9.23 -9.65
CA THR A 94 -2.76 10.11 -10.66
C THR A 94 -1.29 9.79 -10.82
N ARG A 95 -0.89 9.43 -12.04
CA ARG A 95 0.48 9.15 -12.48
C ARG A 95 0.91 10.27 -13.43
N ASP A 96 1.90 11.07 -13.05
CA ASP A 96 2.38 12.18 -13.87
C ASP A 96 3.07 11.68 -15.15
N ASP A 97 3.73 10.53 -15.06
CA ASP A 97 4.31 9.77 -16.17
C ASP A 97 3.27 9.05 -17.05
N TYR A 98 2.03 8.89 -16.57
CA TYR A 98 0.89 8.33 -17.29
C TYR A 98 -0.39 9.16 -17.05
N PRO A 99 -0.46 10.40 -17.56
CA PRO A 99 -1.45 11.39 -17.11
C PRO A 99 -2.88 11.16 -17.66
N LYS A 100 -3.05 10.23 -18.59
CA LYS A 100 -4.34 9.96 -19.25
C LYS A 100 -4.99 8.70 -18.70
N THR A 101 -6.31 8.71 -18.70
CA THR A 101 -7.11 7.50 -18.52
C THR A 101 -6.92 6.58 -19.72
N ASP A 102 -6.68 5.29 -19.48
CA ASP A 102 -6.58 4.26 -20.52
C ASP A 102 -7.76 3.29 -20.40
N HIS A 103 -8.71 3.42 -21.33
CA HIS A 103 -9.88 2.57 -21.40
C HIS A 103 -9.61 1.21 -22.04
N GLU A 104 -8.56 1.09 -22.85
CA GLU A 104 -8.28 -0.11 -23.63
C GLU A 104 -7.57 -1.18 -22.81
N VAL A 105 -6.60 -0.76 -22.00
CA VAL A 105 -5.83 -1.66 -21.13
C VAL A 105 -6.40 -1.65 -19.72
N TRP A 106 -6.46 -0.49 -19.07
CA TRP A 106 -6.80 -0.38 -17.65
C TRP A 106 -8.29 -0.26 -17.35
N GLY A 107 -9.10 0.07 -18.37
CA GLY A 107 -10.56 0.09 -18.30
C GLY A 107 -11.21 -1.30 -18.32
N LYS A 108 -10.45 -2.38 -18.58
CA LYS A 108 -10.98 -3.74 -18.76
C LYS A 108 -10.49 -4.72 -17.69
N LYS A 109 -9.76 -4.25 -16.68
CA LYS A 109 -9.21 -5.09 -15.62
C LYS A 109 -9.21 -4.41 -14.25
N ASN A 110 -9.28 -5.25 -13.23
CA ASN A 110 -9.06 -4.93 -11.83
C ASN A 110 -7.68 -5.44 -11.41
N LEU A 111 -7.01 -4.65 -10.56
CA LEU A 111 -5.87 -5.12 -9.79
C LEU A 111 -6.38 -5.71 -8.47
N VAL A 112 -6.00 -6.95 -8.19
CA VAL A 112 -6.36 -7.66 -6.98
C VAL A 112 -5.08 -7.94 -6.22
N VAL A 113 -4.98 -7.33 -5.04
CA VAL A 113 -3.89 -7.57 -4.09
C VAL A 113 -4.36 -8.54 -3.02
N SER A 114 -3.57 -9.58 -2.76
CA SER A 114 -3.84 -10.56 -1.71
C SER A 114 -2.60 -10.75 -0.84
N LEU A 115 -2.79 -11.13 0.41
CA LEU A 115 -1.68 -11.61 1.24
C LEU A 115 -1.00 -12.79 0.55
N ASP A 116 0.32 -12.77 0.53
CA ASP A 116 1.12 -13.87 0.01
C ASP A 116 1.04 -15.09 0.96
N ALA A 117 1.59 -16.22 0.51
CA ALA A 117 1.61 -17.46 1.30
C ALA A 117 2.40 -17.34 2.62
N SER A 118 3.31 -16.35 2.73
CA SER A 118 4.07 -16.10 3.96
C SER A 118 3.26 -15.33 5.00
N GLY A 119 2.22 -14.60 4.57
CA GLY A 119 1.46 -13.68 5.40
C GLY A 119 2.23 -12.41 5.80
N THR A 120 3.40 -12.17 5.19
CA THR A 120 4.28 -11.01 5.50
C THR A 120 4.51 -10.07 4.32
N GLY A 121 3.96 -10.41 3.16
CA GLY A 121 3.93 -9.56 1.98
C GLY A 121 2.63 -9.77 1.20
N VAL A 122 2.62 -9.24 -0.02
CA VAL A 122 1.44 -9.29 -0.89
C VAL A 122 1.78 -9.68 -2.33
N ASP A 123 0.87 -10.44 -2.92
CA ASP A 123 0.84 -10.79 -4.33
C ASP A 123 -0.12 -9.85 -5.08
N LEU A 124 0.22 -9.52 -6.32
CA LEU A 124 -0.60 -8.73 -7.22
C LEU A 124 -1.05 -9.61 -8.39
N SER A 125 -2.36 -9.63 -8.66
CA SER A 125 -2.93 -10.31 -9.81
C SER A 125 -3.91 -9.41 -10.56
N GLU A 126 -4.03 -9.64 -11.86
CA GLU A 126 -5.02 -8.95 -12.69
C GLU A 126 -6.26 -9.83 -12.87
N LYS A 127 -7.45 -9.23 -12.77
CA LYS A 127 -8.71 -9.91 -13.09
C LYS A 127 -9.50 -9.09 -14.11
N PRO A 128 -10.14 -9.71 -15.11
CA PRO A 128 -11.02 -8.99 -16.03
C PRO A 128 -12.10 -8.21 -15.27
N LEU A 129 -12.41 -7.00 -15.74
CA LEU A 129 -13.54 -6.24 -15.23
C LEU A 129 -14.83 -6.94 -15.70
N PRO A 130 -15.78 -7.23 -14.80
CA PRO A 130 -17.07 -7.77 -15.19
C PRO A 130 -17.76 -6.84 -16.19
N VAL A 131 -18.32 -7.43 -17.25
CA VAL A 131 -19.10 -6.67 -18.23
C VAL A 131 -20.32 -6.10 -17.53
N MET A 132 -20.57 -4.81 -17.73
CA MET A 132 -21.77 -4.15 -17.21
C MET A 132 -23.00 -4.83 -17.84
N PRO A 133 -24.01 -5.24 -17.05
CA PRO A 133 -25.25 -5.76 -17.60
C PRO A 133 -25.90 -4.74 -18.55
N ASP A 134 -26.46 -5.22 -19.66
CA ASP A 134 -27.07 -4.38 -20.71
C ASP A 134 -28.12 -3.40 -20.15
N GLU A 135 -28.88 -3.83 -19.14
CA GLU A 135 -29.89 -3.02 -18.46
C GLU A 135 -29.32 -1.76 -17.79
N LEU A 136 -28.05 -1.78 -17.38
CA LEU A 136 -27.35 -0.64 -16.77
C LEU A 136 -26.60 0.19 -17.82
N THR A 137 -26.08 -0.44 -18.86
CA THR A 137 -25.32 0.22 -19.95
C THR A 137 -26.11 1.36 -20.59
N LYS A 138 -27.43 1.19 -20.76
CA LYS A 138 -28.33 2.21 -21.32
C LYS A 138 -28.30 3.55 -20.58
N TYR A 139 -27.99 3.57 -19.28
CA TYR A 139 -27.92 4.81 -18.50
C TYR A 139 -26.58 5.54 -18.62
N PHE A 140 -25.56 4.90 -19.20
CA PHE A 140 -24.24 5.49 -19.44
C PHE A 140 -24.06 5.98 -20.88
N GLU A 141 -24.79 5.41 -21.84
CA GLU A 141 -24.75 5.80 -23.27
C GLU A 141 -25.62 7.02 -23.62
N GLU A 142 -26.52 7.45 -22.73
CA GLU A 142 -27.40 8.61 -22.94
C GLU A 142 -26.74 9.99 -22.67
N LYS A 143 -25.42 10.15 -22.85
CA LYS A 143 -24.73 11.44 -22.69
C LYS A 143 -23.92 11.86 -23.90
#